data_AF-A0A662YPC4-F1
#
_entry.id   AF-A0A662YPC4-F1
#
_cell.length_a   1.000
_cell.length_b   1.000
_cell.length_c   1.000
_cell.angle_alpha   90.00
_cell.angle_beta   90.00
_cell.angle_gamma   90.00
#
_symmetry.space_group_name_H-M   'P 1'
#
loop_
_entity.id
_entity.type
_entity.pdbx_description
1 polymer ?
#
loop_
_entity_poly.entity_id
_entity_poly.type
_entity_poly.pdbx_seq_one_letter_code
_entity_poly.pdbx_strand_id
1 'polypeptide(L)'
;MQRKQKVLTLLCFLTLTTIVLRYSYHESSSMYYLNIIHGWSDSTLPNKPCACEHCVSEAHTSPWFDERFNHSIRPLMSKNTVLSEDTYIWWQMLQQEQDPANLTAVMEELYKIIPSKEVYLDWGAPRCRKCAVIGNSGNLKGSNYGSQIDLNDFVFRMNQAPTAGYEKDVGSKTTHHFMYPESAKHLQPNTSLVLIPFKTLDLQWLVSALTTGNITQTYTRVLSKITASKDKILIINPTFFKYVSNNWLENRGRYPSTGLLTLVFAIHICDEDDPGNASWLDEVKDNVHKAYCNLCKKTFDVRNMGIAAVKSQLKVSEFTELPFTPKLKHKAARKRYHQYLEDKKKAQLDDQKAKKPKTLQEDIKEVEKNRKKVNVYGFGANSEGNWHHYWENIEGGAFRQTGVHDADYEYNITRTLADIGKIYFFKGS
;
A
#
# COMPACT_ATOMS: atom_id res chain seq x y z
N MET A 1 -48.72 -71.40 21.06
CA MET A 1 -47.99 -70.92 19.86
C MET A 1 -47.71 -69.41 19.88
N GLN A 2 -48.71 -68.56 20.10
CA GLN A 2 -48.56 -67.08 20.06
C GLN A 2 -47.53 -66.47 21.02
N ARG A 3 -47.32 -67.04 22.22
CA ARG A 3 -46.36 -66.50 23.21
C ARG A 3 -44.90 -66.71 22.80
N LYS A 4 -44.58 -67.84 22.14
CA LYS A 4 -43.23 -68.11 21.59
C LYS A 4 -42.92 -67.22 20.39
N GLN A 5 -43.93 -66.91 19.58
CA GLN A 5 -43.80 -66.03 18.41
C GLN A 5 -43.52 -64.58 18.81
N LYS A 6 -44.22 -64.06 19.84
CA LYS A 6 -43.96 -62.72 20.40
C LYS A 6 -42.55 -62.58 20.99
N VAL A 7 -42.02 -63.63 21.64
CA VAL A 7 -40.65 -63.64 22.19
C VAL A 7 -39.61 -63.66 21.06
N LEU A 8 -39.86 -64.43 19.99
CA LEU A 8 -38.97 -64.46 18.84
C LEU A 8 -38.94 -63.12 18.09
N THR A 9 -40.09 -62.45 17.93
CA THR A 9 -40.13 -61.10 17.33
C THR A 9 -39.39 -60.07 18.16
N LEU A 10 -39.51 -60.13 19.50
CA LEU A 10 -38.79 -59.22 20.41
C LEU A 10 -37.27 -59.44 20.35
N LEU A 11 -36.83 -60.70 20.31
CA LEU A 11 -35.42 -61.05 20.17
C LEU A 11 -34.85 -60.58 18.83
N CYS A 12 -35.58 -60.75 17.73
CA CYS A 12 -35.17 -60.21 16.42
C CYS A 12 -35.09 -58.68 16.41
N PHE A 13 -36.01 -57.99 17.10
CA PHE A 13 -35.94 -56.53 17.21
C PHE A 13 -34.73 -56.07 18.03
N LEU A 14 -34.39 -56.76 19.12
CA LEU A 14 -33.23 -56.45 19.96
C LEU A 14 -31.90 -56.77 19.25
N THR A 15 -31.83 -57.82 18.44
CA THR A 15 -30.65 -58.11 17.63
C THR A 15 -30.50 -57.12 16.49
N LEU A 16 -31.59 -56.72 15.83
CA LEU A 16 -31.53 -55.72 14.77
C LEU A 16 -31.13 -54.34 15.31
N THR A 17 -31.67 -53.91 16.46
CA THR A 17 -31.28 -52.63 17.08
C THR A 17 -29.83 -52.63 17.57
N THR A 18 -29.34 -53.75 18.11
CA THR A 18 -27.92 -53.85 18.50
C THR A 18 -26.97 -53.89 17.30
N ILE A 19 -27.38 -54.49 16.17
CA ILE A 19 -26.61 -54.43 14.92
C ILE A 19 -26.61 -53.01 14.35
N VAL A 20 -27.76 -52.34 14.30
CA VAL A 20 -27.85 -50.94 13.84
C VAL A 20 -27.03 -50.02 14.74
N LEU A 21 -27.12 -50.15 16.06
CA LEU A 21 -26.31 -49.36 17.00
C LEU A 21 -24.82 -49.65 16.83
N ARG A 22 -24.40 -50.91 16.65
CA ARG A 22 -22.99 -51.23 16.35
C ARG A 22 -22.54 -50.64 15.00
N TYR A 23 -23.38 -50.69 13.98
CA TYR A 23 -23.05 -50.15 12.65
C TYR A 23 -22.96 -48.61 12.70
N SER A 24 -23.91 -47.95 13.37
CA SER A 24 -23.89 -46.50 13.60
C SER A 24 -22.70 -46.06 14.44
N TYR A 25 -22.31 -46.82 15.48
CA TYR A 25 -21.10 -46.53 16.27
C TYR A 25 -19.80 -46.85 15.51
N HIS A 26 -19.78 -47.87 14.65
CA HIS A 26 -18.59 -48.23 13.87
C HIS A 26 -18.34 -47.24 12.73
N GLU A 27 -19.37 -46.76 12.02
CA GLU A 27 -19.29 -45.63 11.09
C GLU A 27 -18.83 -44.35 11.79
N SER A 28 -19.38 -44.08 12.99
CA SER A 28 -18.99 -42.91 13.78
C SER A 28 -17.54 -42.99 14.26
N SER A 29 -17.02 -44.20 14.54
CA SER A 29 -15.65 -44.39 15.06
C SER A 29 -14.60 -44.46 13.94
N SER A 30 -14.89 -45.08 12.78
CA SER A 30 -13.95 -45.13 11.65
C SER A 30 -13.82 -43.77 10.94
N MET A 31 -14.89 -42.98 10.83
CA MET A 31 -14.81 -41.58 10.39
C MET A 31 -14.12 -40.68 11.42
N TYR A 32 -14.22 -40.97 12.72
CA TYR A 32 -13.47 -40.24 13.74
C TYR A 32 -11.96 -40.50 13.61
N TYR A 33 -11.54 -41.75 13.40
CA TYR A 33 -10.12 -42.09 13.26
C TYR A 33 -9.51 -41.64 11.92
N LEU A 34 -10.27 -41.64 10.82
CA LEU A 34 -9.80 -41.06 9.54
C LEU A 34 -9.73 -39.53 9.57
N ASN A 35 -10.61 -38.86 10.31
CA ASN A 35 -10.51 -37.41 10.55
C ASN A 35 -9.37 -37.03 11.52
N ILE A 36 -8.93 -37.94 12.39
CA ILE A 36 -7.78 -37.71 13.29
C ILE A 36 -6.43 -37.82 12.56
N ILE A 37 -6.34 -38.54 11.43
CA ILE A 37 -5.07 -38.75 10.71
C ILE A 37 -4.89 -37.78 9.52
N HIS A 38 -5.96 -37.18 8.98
CA HIS A 38 -5.89 -36.25 7.83
C HIS A 38 -6.46 -34.84 8.05
N GLY A 39 -6.75 -34.45 9.30
CA GLY A 39 -7.53 -33.24 9.58
C GLY A 39 -7.02 -32.36 10.71
N TRP A 40 -5.71 -32.13 10.82
CA TRP A 40 -5.19 -30.95 11.53
C TRP A 40 -4.97 -29.82 10.53
N SER A 41 -6.05 -29.39 9.90
CA SER A 41 -6.18 -28.00 9.42
C SER A 41 -7.06 -27.31 10.44
N ASP A 42 -6.40 -26.50 11.26
CA ASP A 42 -6.94 -25.58 12.25
C ASP A 42 -8.30 -24.96 11.84
N SER A 43 -9.39 -25.48 12.39
CA SER A 43 -10.74 -24.95 12.21
C SER A 43 -11.22 -24.16 13.43
N THR A 44 -10.28 -23.61 14.21
CA THR A 44 -10.55 -22.77 15.39
C THR A 44 -10.11 -21.31 15.27
N LEU A 45 -9.88 -20.81 14.05
CA LEU A 45 -9.70 -19.37 13.83
C LEU A 45 -11.06 -18.70 13.54
N PRO A 46 -11.50 -17.71 14.34
CA PRO A 46 -12.72 -16.94 14.05
C PRO A 46 -12.58 -16.28 12.68
N ASN A 47 -13.69 -16.15 11.93
CA ASN A 47 -13.81 -15.50 10.61
C ASN A 47 -12.71 -14.46 10.31
N LYS A 48 -11.55 -14.90 9.82
CA LYS A 48 -10.40 -14.04 9.63
C LYS A 48 -10.61 -13.24 8.35
N PRO A 49 -10.46 -11.90 8.36
CA PRO A 49 -10.82 -11.08 7.20
C PRO A 49 -9.83 -11.19 6.02
N CYS A 50 -8.70 -11.89 6.21
CA CYS A 50 -7.68 -12.18 5.22
C CYS A 50 -6.92 -13.47 5.60
N ALA A 51 -6.09 -14.01 4.70
CA ALA A 51 -5.24 -15.18 4.91
C ALA A 51 -3.95 -14.89 5.70
N CYS A 52 -3.55 -13.62 5.77
CA CYS A 52 -2.29 -13.20 6.36
C CYS A 52 -2.30 -13.36 7.88
N GLU A 53 -1.13 -13.38 8.53
CA GLU A 53 -1.04 -13.51 10.00
C GLU A 53 -1.84 -12.42 10.71
N HIS A 54 -1.73 -11.17 10.25
CA HIS A 54 -2.60 -10.08 10.65
C HIS A 54 -3.25 -9.44 9.43
N CYS A 55 -4.41 -8.84 9.63
CA CYS A 55 -5.14 -8.17 8.57
C CYS A 55 -5.30 -6.69 8.89
N VAL A 56 -5.10 -5.83 7.89
CA VAL A 56 -5.34 -4.39 8.06
C VAL A 56 -6.77 -4.13 8.53
N SER A 57 -7.72 -4.90 8.02
CA SER A 57 -9.15 -4.82 8.36
C SER A 57 -9.54 -5.57 9.64
N GLU A 58 -8.57 -6.06 10.43
CA GLU A 58 -8.85 -6.74 11.70
C GLU A 58 -9.47 -5.78 12.72
N ALA A 59 -10.71 -6.09 13.14
CA ALA A 59 -11.45 -5.31 14.13
C ALA A 59 -10.86 -5.44 15.54
N HIS A 60 -11.23 -4.55 16.45
CA HIS A 60 -10.90 -4.58 17.88
C HIS A 60 -9.41 -4.44 18.21
N THR A 61 -8.62 -4.02 17.23
CA THR A 61 -7.20 -3.67 17.41
C THR A 61 -7.03 -2.21 17.83
N SER A 62 -7.97 -1.33 17.48
CA SER A 62 -7.99 0.06 17.89
C SER A 62 -9.41 0.64 17.80
N PRO A 63 -10.00 1.15 18.91
CA PRO A 63 -11.30 1.81 18.87
C PRO A 63 -11.35 2.98 17.88
N TRP A 64 -10.25 3.73 17.76
CA TRP A 64 -10.15 4.85 16.82
C TRP A 64 -10.27 4.39 15.35
N PHE A 65 -9.70 3.23 15.02
CA PHE A 65 -9.79 2.64 13.69
C PHE A 65 -11.17 2.03 13.46
N ASP A 66 -11.70 1.28 14.42
CA ASP A 66 -12.97 0.58 14.31
C ASP A 66 -14.15 1.54 14.11
N GLU A 67 -14.10 2.74 14.73
CA GLU A 67 -15.09 3.79 14.53
C GLU A 67 -15.09 4.34 13.09
N ARG A 68 -13.93 4.32 12.43
CA ARG A 68 -13.72 4.96 11.11
C ARG A 68 -13.83 3.97 9.97
N PHE A 69 -13.34 2.75 10.15
CA PHE A 69 -13.29 1.73 9.12
C PHE A 69 -14.66 1.06 8.92
N ASN A 70 -15.17 1.07 7.70
CA ASN A 70 -16.46 0.43 7.39
C ASN A 70 -16.30 -0.61 6.27
N HIS A 71 -16.38 -1.88 6.63
CA HIS A 71 -16.21 -3.03 5.71
C HIS A 71 -17.23 -3.06 4.56
N SER A 72 -18.41 -2.46 4.74
CA SER A 72 -19.48 -2.48 3.74
C SER A 72 -19.25 -1.48 2.60
N ILE A 73 -18.33 -0.53 2.77
CA ILE A 73 -18.06 0.48 1.77
C ILE A 73 -17.31 -0.13 0.58
N ARG A 74 -17.83 0.10 -0.62
CA ARG A 74 -17.19 -0.30 -1.87
C ARG A 74 -16.43 0.88 -2.46
N PRO A 75 -15.09 0.77 -2.64
CA PRO A 75 -14.28 1.90 -3.06
C PRO A 75 -14.45 2.28 -4.53
N LEU A 76 -14.93 1.36 -5.36
CA LEU A 76 -15.09 1.54 -6.81
C LEU A 76 -16.56 1.59 -7.22
N MET A 77 -16.84 2.36 -8.27
CA MET A 77 -18.11 2.28 -8.97
C MET A 77 -18.16 1.00 -9.80
N SER A 78 -19.38 0.49 -9.94
CA SER A 78 -19.77 -0.52 -10.92
C SER A 78 -20.88 0.03 -11.81
N LYS A 79 -21.25 -0.70 -12.86
CA LYS A 79 -22.34 -0.31 -13.77
C LYS A 79 -23.66 -0.06 -13.04
N ASN A 80 -23.89 -0.74 -11.92
CA ASN A 80 -25.13 -0.67 -11.14
C ASN A 80 -25.01 0.28 -9.93
N THR A 81 -23.95 1.08 -9.85
CA THR A 81 -23.79 2.03 -8.75
C THR A 81 -24.87 3.10 -8.82
N VAL A 82 -25.66 3.19 -7.74
CA VAL A 82 -26.65 4.24 -7.53
C VAL A 82 -26.18 5.06 -6.33
N LEU A 83 -26.05 6.38 -6.54
CA LEU A 83 -25.73 7.31 -5.47
C LEU A 83 -27.02 7.69 -4.74
N SER A 84 -26.97 7.75 -3.42
CA SER A 84 -28.02 8.39 -2.65
C SER A 84 -28.06 9.89 -2.97
N GLU A 85 -29.24 10.51 -2.85
CA GLU A 85 -29.43 11.93 -3.14
C GLU A 85 -28.46 12.81 -2.34
N ASP A 86 -28.29 12.53 -1.05
CA ASP A 86 -27.37 13.24 -0.17
C ASP A 86 -25.89 13.06 -0.58
N THR A 87 -25.52 11.91 -1.14
CA THR A 87 -24.16 11.67 -1.65
C THR A 87 -23.95 12.42 -2.96
N TYR A 88 -24.94 12.38 -3.86
CA TYR A 88 -24.88 13.07 -5.13
C TYR A 88 -24.77 14.58 -4.94
N ILE A 89 -25.63 15.18 -4.11
CA ILE A 89 -25.59 16.62 -3.80
C ILE A 89 -24.24 17.01 -3.21
N TRP A 90 -23.76 16.27 -2.20
CA TRP A 90 -22.45 16.52 -1.61
C TRP A 90 -21.33 16.48 -2.65
N TRP A 91 -21.35 15.47 -3.52
CA TRP A 91 -20.35 15.29 -4.57
C TRP A 91 -20.36 16.43 -5.61
N GLN A 92 -21.54 16.94 -5.99
CA GLN A 92 -21.66 18.09 -6.89
C GLN A 92 -21.11 19.38 -6.26
N MET A 93 -21.21 19.54 -4.93
CA MET A 93 -20.69 20.72 -4.21
C MET A 93 -19.15 20.78 -4.15
N LEU A 94 -18.45 19.67 -4.43
CA LEU A 94 -16.98 19.64 -4.39
C LEU A 94 -16.37 20.65 -5.36
N GLN A 95 -16.92 20.76 -6.58
CA GLN A 95 -16.44 21.72 -7.60
C GLN A 95 -17.53 22.64 -8.17
N GLN A 96 -18.80 22.47 -7.77
CA GLN A 96 -19.91 23.36 -8.14
C GLN A 96 -20.06 23.54 -9.67
N GLU A 97 -20.13 22.41 -10.38
CA GLU A 97 -20.45 22.39 -11.81
C GLU A 97 -21.80 23.07 -12.06
N GLN A 98 -21.85 24.02 -13.00
CA GLN A 98 -23.04 24.86 -13.20
C GLN A 98 -24.21 24.10 -13.82
N ASP A 99 -23.92 23.22 -14.78
CA ASP A 99 -24.91 22.42 -15.50
C ASP A 99 -24.37 21.00 -15.73
N PRO A 100 -24.33 20.16 -14.67
CA PRO A 100 -23.78 18.82 -14.78
C PRO A 100 -24.67 17.95 -15.66
N ALA A 101 -24.05 17.19 -16.56
CA ALA A 101 -24.76 16.20 -17.37
C ALA A 101 -25.46 15.15 -16.49
N ASN A 102 -26.49 14.50 -17.06
CA ASN A 102 -27.18 13.42 -16.37
C ASN A 102 -26.21 12.25 -16.07
N LEU A 103 -25.96 12.00 -14.78
CA LEU A 103 -24.98 11.00 -14.34
C LEU A 103 -25.28 9.60 -14.87
N THR A 104 -26.55 9.18 -14.89
CA THR A 104 -26.95 7.86 -15.41
C THR A 104 -26.58 7.72 -16.88
N ALA A 105 -26.90 8.72 -17.71
CA ALA A 105 -26.55 8.71 -19.13
C ALA A 105 -25.03 8.68 -19.35
N VAL A 106 -24.26 9.45 -18.57
CA VAL A 106 -22.79 9.45 -18.63
C VAL A 106 -22.23 8.08 -18.26
N MET A 107 -22.76 7.44 -17.22
CA MET A 107 -22.32 6.12 -16.78
C MET A 107 -22.67 5.03 -17.80
N GLU A 108 -23.83 5.12 -18.46
CA GLU A 108 -24.21 4.22 -19.55
C GLU A 108 -23.23 4.29 -20.73
N GLU A 109 -22.81 5.49 -21.14
CA GLU A 109 -21.79 5.66 -22.18
C GLU A 109 -20.42 5.15 -21.73
N LEU A 110 -20.05 5.41 -20.48
CA LEU A 110 -18.77 5.01 -19.92
C LEU A 110 -18.57 3.48 -19.91
N TYR A 111 -19.56 2.74 -19.42
CA TYR A 111 -19.51 1.26 -19.37
C TYR A 111 -19.74 0.57 -20.73
N LYS A 112 -19.97 1.31 -21.81
CA LYS A 112 -19.82 0.76 -23.18
C LYS A 112 -18.34 0.64 -23.58
N ILE A 113 -17.45 1.39 -22.92
CA ILE A 113 -16.04 1.53 -23.30
C ILE A 113 -15.11 0.77 -22.34
N ILE A 114 -15.46 0.73 -21.06
CA ILE A 114 -14.65 0.12 -19.98
C ILE A 114 -15.35 -1.13 -19.42
N PRO A 115 -14.64 -2.05 -18.73
CA PRO A 115 -15.25 -3.25 -18.19
C PRO A 115 -16.29 -2.93 -17.12
N SER A 116 -17.38 -3.70 -17.12
CA SER A 116 -18.42 -3.65 -16.09
C SER A 116 -18.14 -4.59 -14.91
N LYS A 117 -17.04 -5.34 -14.95
CA LYS A 117 -16.70 -6.35 -13.94
C LYS A 117 -16.31 -5.69 -12.63
N GLU A 118 -16.99 -6.08 -11.56
CA GLU A 118 -16.59 -5.71 -10.20
C GLU A 118 -15.28 -6.41 -9.82
N VAL A 119 -14.35 -5.65 -9.25
CA VAL A 119 -13.02 -6.10 -8.83
C VAL A 119 -12.81 -5.85 -7.34
N TYR A 120 -11.86 -6.58 -6.75
CA TYR A 120 -11.56 -6.56 -5.31
C TYR A 120 -12.74 -6.99 -4.41
N LEU A 121 -13.54 -7.93 -4.90
CA LEU A 121 -14.56 -8.63 -4.12
C LEU A 121 -14.01 -9.85 -3.37
N ASP A 122 -12.71 -10.10 -3.48
CA ASP A 122 -11.99 -11.25 -2.93
C ASP A 122 -11.70 -11.11 -1.42
N TRP A 123 -12.62 -10.54 -0.66
CA TRP A 123 -12.50 -10.42 0.79
C TRP A 123 -12.56 -11.80 1.47
N GLY A 124 -11.80 -11.95 2.56
CA GLY A 124 -11.81 -13.15 3.41
C GLY A 124 -10.54 -13.99 3.37
N ALA A 125 -10.63 -15.18 3.95
CA ALA A 125 -9.53 -16.08 4.27
C ALA A 125 -8.56 -16.48 3.13
N PRO A 126 -8.86 -16.42 1.82
CA PRO A 126 -7.84 -16.74 0.80
C PRO A 126 -6.98 -15.55 0.38
N ARG A 127 -7.34 -14.31 0.74
CA ARG A 127 -6.64 -13.11 0.27
C ARG A 127 -5.49 -12.75 1.19
N CYS A 128 -4.29 -12.61 0.62
CA CYS A 128 -3.18 -11.93 1.28
C CYS A 128 -2.45 -11.05 0.27
N ARG A 129 -2.70 -9.74 0.32
CA ARG A 129 -2.26 -8.80 -0.71
C ARG A 129 -1.40 -7.69 -0.15
N LYS A 130 -0.11 -7.69 -0.48
CA LYS A 130 0.87 -6.68 -0.06
C LYS A 130 0.81 -5.47 -0.97
N CYS A 131 0.81 -4.28 -0.36
CA CYS A 131 0.66 -3.05 -1.10
C CYS A 131 1.65 -1.98 -0.66
N ALA A 132 2.13 -1.23 -1.64
CA ALA A 132 2.83 0.03 -1.42
C ALA A 132 2.00 1.21 -1.96
N VAL A 133 1.82 2.23 -1.14
CA VAL A 133 1.22 3.53 -1.51
C VAL A 133 2.34 4.57 -1.58
N ILE A 134 2.56 5.14 -2.77
CA ILE A 134 3.65 6.05 -3.05
C ILE A 134 3.05 7.43 -3.32
N GLY A 135 3.20 8.32 -2.34
CA GLY A 135 2.92 9.74 -2.48
C GLY A 135 4.03 10.46 -3.25
N ASN A 136 3.95 11.78 -3.30
CA ASN A 136 4.77 12.60 -4.18
C ASN A 136 5.87 13.39 -3.47
N SER A 137 6.00 13.26 -2.16
CA SER A 137 6.91 14.09 -1.35
C SER A 137 8.37 13.96 -1.78
N GLY A 138 9.07 15.08 -1.74
CA GLY A 138 10.52 15.19 -1.92
C GLY A 138 11.34 14.38 -0.92
N ASN A 139 10.74 13.93 0.19
CA ASN A 139 11.39 13.02 1.13
C ASN A 139 11.79 11.66 0.53
N LEU A 140 11.33 11.35 -0.68
CA LEU A 140 11.75 10.19 -1.44
C LEU A 140 13.15 10.36 -2.05
N LYS A 141 13.62 11.58 -2.31
CA LYS A 141 14.92 11.83 -2.98
C LYS A 141 16.07 11.26 -2.14
N GLY A 142 16.86 10.36 -2.72
CA GLY A 142 18.00 9.72 -2.06
C GLY A 142 17.64 8.65 -1.02
N SER A 143 16.36 8.31 -0.87
CA SER A 143 15.88 7.31 0.09
C SER A 143 16.30 5.87 -0.26
N ASN A 144 16.53 5.58 -1.55
CA ASN A 144 16.81 4.25 -2.08
C ASN A 144 15.70 3.19 -1.79
N TYR A 145 14.44 3.61 -1.59
CA TYR A 145 13.34 2.69 -1.32
C TYR A 145 12.88 1.87 -2.53
N GLY A 146 13.37 2.16 -3.73
CA GLY A 146 12.79 1.65 -4.96
C GLY A 146 12.74 0.13 -5.07
N SER A 147 13.80 -0.55 -4.64
CA SER A 147 13.83 -2.02 -4.60
C SER A 147 12.77 -2.61 -3.66
N GLN A 148 12.56 -1.99 -2.50
CA GLN A 148 11.57 -2.43 -1.52
C GLN A 148 10.14 -2.14 -1.99
N ILE A 149 9.91 -1.02 -2.66
CA ILE A 149 8.62 -0.67 -3.26
C ILE A 149 8.19 -1.74 -4.28
N ASP A 150 9.11 -2.13 -5.16
CA ASP A 150 8.79 -3.06 -6.27
C ASP A 150 8.50 -4.50 -5.83
N LEU A 151 8.83 -4.87 -4.58
CA LEU A 151 8.51 -6.19 -3.99
C LEU A 151 7.03 -6.38 -3.62
N ASN A 152 6.22 -5.32 -3.60
CA ASN A 152 4.81 -5.39 -3.18
C ASN A 152 3.95 -5.91 -4.34
N ASP A 153 2.87 -6.65 -4.05
CA ASP A 153 1.96 -7.16 -5.09
C ASP A 153 1.37 -6.00 -5.88
N PHE A 154 0.80 -5.03 -5.17
CA PHE A 154 0.31 -3.78 -5.73
C PHE A 154 1.18 -2.59 -5.34
N VAL A 155 1.38 -1.71 -6.33
CA VAL A 155 2.09 -0.44 -6.18
C VAL A 155 1.17 0.66 -6.69
N PHE A 156 0.65 1.45 -5.76
CA PHE A 156 -0.26 2.57 -6.02
C PHE A 156 0.54 3.86 -6.14
N ARG A 157 0.41 4.53 -7.29
CA ARG A 157 0.97 5.87 -7.52
C ARG A 157 -0.15 6.84 -7.86
N MET A 158 0.16 8.12 -7.89
CA MET A 158 -0.85 9.15 -8.12
C MET A 158 -0.33 10.35 -8.90
N ASN A 159 -1.26 11.13 -9.44
CA ASN A 159 -1.01 12.41 -10.10
C ASN A 159 -0.01 12.28 -11.26
N GLN A 160 0.91 13.24 -11.43
CA GLN A 160 1.89 13.23 -12.52
C GLN A 160 3.22 12.55 -12.18
N ALA A 161 3.30 11.88 -11.01
CA ALA A 161 4.51 11.27 -10.47
C ALA A 161 5.28 10.41 -11.51
N PRO A 162 6.53 10.77 -11.87
CA PRO A 162 7.37 9.98 -12.77
C PRO A 162 8.15 8.91 -12.00
N THR A 163 8.36 7.75 -12.62
CA THR A 163 9.31 6.74 -12.13
C THR A 163 10.64 6.83 -12.88
N ALA A 164 10.59 7.16 -14.18
CA ALA A 164 11.76 7.29 -15.04
C ALA A 164 12.77 8.29 -14.48
N GLY A 165 14.00 7.84 -14.22
CA GLY A 165 15.08 8.64 -13.64
C GLY A 165 15.07 8.73 -12.11
N TYR A 166 14.07 8.14 -11.45
CA TYR A 166 13.90 8.12 -9.99
C TYR A 166 13.78 6.69 -9.43
N GLU A 167 13.98 5.64 -10.25
CA GLU A 167 13.67 4.25 -9.93
C GLU A 167 14.39 3.75 -8.68
N LYS A 168 15.60 4.26 -8.42
CA LYS A 168 16.37 3.92 -7.22
C LYS A 168 15.61 4.28 -5.94
N ASP A 169 14.92 5.42 -5.97
CA ASP A 169 14.22 5.99 -4.82
C ASP A 169 12.76 5.55 -4.77
N VAL A 170 12.08 5.58 -5.92
CA VAL A 170 10.62 5.42 -5.97
C VAL A 170 10.18 4.09 -6.59
N GLY A 171 11.11 3.28 -7.11
CA GLY A 171 10.81 2.04 -7.79
C GLY A 171 10.34 2.24 -9.23
N SER A 172 10.26 1.13 -9.96
CA SER A 172 9.87 1.08 -11.37
C SER A 172 8.44 0.55 -11.57
N LYS A 173 7.98 -0.31 -10.65
CA LYS A 173 6.69 -0.97 -10.74
C LYS A 173 5.55 0.02 -10.49
N THR A 174 4.49 -0.09 -11.27
CA THR A 174 3.21 0.58 -11.03
C THR A 174 2.10 -0.40 -11.42
N THR A 175 1.21 -0.73 -10.49
CA THR A 175 0.04 -1.57 -10.83
C THR A 175 -1.22 -0.74 -10.98
N HIS A 176 -1.33 0.34 -10.23
CA HIS A 176 -2.50 1.23 -10.24
C HIS A 176 -2.02 2.67 -10.14
N HIS A 177 -2.61 3.54 -10.95
CA HIS A 177 -2.27 4.96 -10.98
C HIS A 177 -3.52 5.81 -10.81
N PHE A 178 -3.59 6.52 -9.69
CA PHE A 178 -4.70 7.39 -9.34
C PHE A 178 -4.54 8.75 -10.00
N MET A 179 -5.55 9.19 -10.76
CA MET A 179 -5.52 10.50 -11.39
C MET A 179 -6.91 11.03 -11.69
N TYR A 180 -6.94 12.30 -12.08
CA TYR A 180 -8.10 13.07 -12.49
C TYR A 180 -7.67 13.96 -13.68
N PRO A 181 -8.59 14.50 -14.49
CA PRO A 181 -8.26 15.13 -15.77
C PRO A 181 -7.12 16.16 -15.69
N GLU A 182 -7.14 17.01 -14.66
CA GLU A 182 -6.20 18.11 -14.45
C GLU A 182 -4.82 17.66 -13.94
N SER A 183 -4.69 16.40 -13.51
CA SER A 183 -3.42 15.80 -13.08
C SER A 183 -3.11 14.50 -13.85
N ALA A 184 -3.71 14.31 -15.02
CA ALA A 184 -3.57 13.09 -15.79
C ALA A 184 -2.20 12.98 -16.49
N LYS A 185 -1.82 11.74 -16.80
CA LYS A 185 -0.65 11.40 -17.63
C LYS A 185 -0.94 10.14 -18.47
N HIS A 186 -0.15 9.93 -19.50
CA HIS A 186 -0.11 8.64 -20.20
C HIS A 186 0.45 7.56 -19.26
N LEU A 187 -0.18 6.39 -19.27
CA LEU A 187 0.22 5.26 -18.43
C LEU A 187 0.95 4.20 -19.25
N GLN A 188 1.83 3.47 -18.57
CA GLN A 188 2.48 2.30 -19.16
C GLN A 188 1.45 1.19 -19.40
N PRO A 189 1.68 0.30 -20.38
CA PRO A 189 0.88 -0.90 -20.55
C PRO A 189 0.76 -1.67 -19.23
N ASN A 190 -0.36 -2.37 -19.04
CA ASN A 190 -0.67 -3.14 -17.85
C ASN A 190 -0.89 -2.38 -16.53
N THR A 191 -0.80 -1.05 -16.52
CA THR A 191 -1.17 -0.23 -15.36
C THR A 191 -2.67 0.01 -15.35
N SER A 192 -3.33 -0.24 -14.21
CA SER A 192 -4.72 0.14 -14.01
C SER A 192 -4.84 1.64 -13.77
N LEU A 193 -5.68 2.31 -14.56
CA LEU A 193 -6.04 3.72 -14.32
C LEU A 193 -7.13 3.73 -13.26
N VAL A 194 -6.91 4.45 -12.14
CA VAL A 194 -7.95 4.68 -11.13
C VAL A 194 -8.38 6.14 -11.19
N LEU A 195 -9.53 6.40 -11.82
CA LEU A 195 -10.07 7.75 -11.95
C LEU A 195 -10.68 8.19 -10.62
N ILE A 196 -10.30 9.39 -10.15
CA ILE A 196 -10.97 10.08 -9.06
C ILE A 196 -11.88 11.16 -9.67
N PRO A 197 -13.20 10.93 -9.77
CA PRO A 197 -14.10 11.93 -10.32
C PRO A 197 -14.50 12.93 -9.23
N PHE A 198 -14.14 14.20 -9.40
CA PHE A 198 -14.55 15.31 -8.52
C PHE A 198 -15.80 16.03 -9.02
N LYS A 199 -16.19 15.79 -10.28
CA LYS A 199 -17.37 16.33 -10.97
C LYS A 199 -17.81 15.41 -12.11
N THR A 200 -19.02 15.61 -12.66
CA THR A 200 -19.56 14.80 -13.75
C THR A 200 -18.70 14.92 -15.02
N LEU A 201 -18.18 16.12 -15.28
CA LEU A 201 -17.26 16.37 -16.39
C LEU A 201 -16.02 15.46 -16.40
N ASP A 202 -15.56 14.97 -15.24
CA ASP A 202 -14.37 14.09 -15.19
C ASP A 202 -14.68 12.70 -15.78
N LEU A 203 -15.92 12.23 -15.62
CA LEU A 203 -16.40 11.00 -16.24
C LEU A 203 -16.59 11.17 -17.74
N GLN A 204 -17.14 12.31 -18.17
CA GLN A 204 -17.25 12.65 -19.60
C GLN A 204 -15.87 12.80 -20.25
N TRP A 205 -14.91 13.40 -19.53
CA TRP A 205 -13.52 13.50 -19.97
C TRP A 205 -12.92 12.12 -20.20
N LEU A 206 -13.13 11.17 -19.29
CA LEU A 206 -12.62 9.80 -19.47
C LEU A 206 -13.20 9.13 -20.73
N VAL A 207 -14.51 9.28 -20.97
CA VAL A 207 -15.16 8.83 -22.22
C VAL A 207 -14.48 9.47 -23.44
N SER A 208 -14.32 10.79 -23.42
CA SER A 208 -13.73 11.55 -24.52
C SER A 208 -12.27 11.16 -24.76
N ALA A 209 -11.45 11.10 -23.71
CA ALA A 209 -10.02 10.85 -23.77
C ALA A 209 -9.68 9.43 -24.26
N LEU A 210 -10.58 8.47 -24.05
CA LEU A 210 -10.48 7.10 -24.56
C LEU A 210 -11.05 6.93 -25.98
N THR A 211 -11.67 7.97 -26.54
CA THR A 211 -12.37 7.92 -27.84
C THR A 211 -12.04 9.14 -28.73
N THR A 212 -12.88 10.18 -28.69
CA THR A 212 -12.90 11.33 -29.61
C THR A 212 -11.79 12.33 -29.32
N GLY A 213 -11.55 12.60 -28.03
CA GLY A 213 -10.64 13.63 -27.54
C GLY A 213 -11.14 15.06 -27.72
N ASN A 214 -12.45 15.25 -27.67
CA ASN A 214 -13.10 16.55 -27.80
C ASN A 214 -12.97 17.41 -26.53
N ILE A 215 -12.92 16.79 -25.34
CA ILE A 215 -12.78 17.52 -24.07
C ILE A 215 -11.30 17.84 -23.85
N THR A 216 -10.95 19.11 -24.04
CA THR A 216 -9.56 19.63 -23.92
C THR A 216 -9.39 20.61 -22.76
N GLN A 217 -10.49 20.99 -22.10
CA GLN A 217 -10.50 21.99 -21.05
C GLN A 217 -11.60 21.69 -20.01
N THR A 218 -11.26 21.87 -18.73
CA THR A 218 -12.19 21.95 -17.59
C THR A 218 -12.12 23.38 -17.03
N TYR A 219 -11.72 23.58 -15.77
CA TYR A 219 -11.27 24.90 -15.30
C TYR A 219 -9.83 25.21 -15.74
N THR A 220 -9.09 24.21 -16.22
CA THR A 220 -7.76 24.34 -16.82
C THR A 220 -7.65 23.42 -18.04
N ARG A 221 -6.56 23.51 -18.79
CA ARG A 221 -6.32 22.62 -19.95
C ARG A 221 -6.06 21.20 -19.46
N VAL A 222 -6.67 20.23 -20.14
CA VAL A 222 -6.52 18.79 -19.85
C VAL A 222 -6.07 18.03 -21.09
N LEU A 223 -5.55 16.81 -20.90
CA LEU A 223 -5.16 15.95 -22.01
C LEU A 223 -6.39 15.58 -22.83
N SER A 224 -6.35 15.85 -24.14
CA SER A 224 -7.44 15.46 -25.04
C SER A 224 -7.51 13.96 -25.26
N LYS A 225 -6.38 13.25 -25.22
CA LYS A 225 -6.33 11.78 -25.28
C LYS A 225 -5.36 11.22 -24.24
N ILE A 226 -5.65 10.00 -23.77
CA ILE A 226 -4.78 9.28 -22.84
C ILE A 226 -4.41 7.91 -23.41
N THR A 227 -3.23 7.43 -23.01
CA THR A 227 -2.81 6.04 -23.26
C THR A 227 -3.06 5.26 -21.97
N ALA A 228 -4.08 4.41 -22.00
CA ALA A 228 -4.44 3.51 -20.90
C ALA A 228 -5.13 2.26 -21.46
N SER A 229 -4.96 1.13 -20.77
CA SER A 229 -5.65 -0.13 -21.08
C SER A 229 -7.13 0.00 -20.71
N LYS A 230 -8.03 0.00 -21.70
CA LYS A 230 -9.48 0.16 -21.49
C LYS A 230 -10.07 -0.90 -20.56
N ASP A 231 -9.51 -2.11 -20.57
CA ASP A 231 -9.83 -3.25 -19.70
C ASP A 231 -9.31 -3.12 -18.26
N LYS A 232 -8.56 -2.06 -17.95
CA LYS A 232 -7.97 -1.78 -16.63
C LYS A 232 -8.34 -0.39 -16.12
N ILE A 233 -9.49 0.14 -16.55
CA ILE A 233 -10.02 1.40 -16.05
C ILE A 233 -10.91 1.12 -14.85
N LEU A 234 -10.61 1.78 -13.74
CA LEU A 234 -11.35 1.73 -12.48
C LEU A 234 -11.77 3.15 -12.12
N ILE A 235 -12.91 3.29 -11.43
CA ILE A 235 -13.43 4.62 -11.07
C ILE A 235 -13.80 4.61 -9.59
N ILE A 236 -13.30 5.59 -8.86
CA ILE A 236 -13.62 5.77 -7.44
C ILE A 236 -15.10 6.08 -7.27
N ASN A 237 -15.72 5.43 -6.29
CA ASN A 237 -17.10 5.63 -5.91
C ASN A 237 -17.28 6.95 -5.14
N PRO A 238 -18.14 7.89 -5.59
CA PRO A 238 -18.47 9.08 -4.81
C PRO A 238 -18.97 8.78 -3.39
N THR A 239 -19.63 7.65 -3.16
CA THR A 239 -19.99 7.18 -1.81
C THR A 239 -18.76 6.87 -0.96
N PHE A 240 -17.74 6.23 -1.54
CA PHE A 240 -16.45 6.02 -0.87
C PHE A 240 -15.73 7.35 -0.61
N PHE A 241 -15.77 8.27 -1.57
CA PHE A 241 -15.19 9.60 -1.42
C PHE A 241 -15.82 10.35 -0.23
N LYS A 242 -17.15 10.39 -0.16
CA LYS A 242 -17.90 10.98 0.96
C LYS A 242 -17.59 10.27 2.27
N TYR A 243 -17.49 8.94 2.27
CA TYR A 243 -17.07 8.16 3.43
C TYR A 243 -15.68 8.57 3.95
N VAL A 244 -14.69 8.77 3.07
CA VAL A 244 -13.36 9.26 3.46
C VAL A 244 -13.47 10.66 4.08
N SER A 245 -14.26 11.55 3.49
CA SER A 245 -14.52 12.88 4.06
C SER A 245 -15.15 12.82 5.45
N ASN A 246 -16.16 11.98 5.64
CA ASN A 246 -16.94 11.97 6.87
C ASN A 246 -16.23 11.21 7.99
N ASN A 247 -15.82 9.98 7.73
CA ASN A 247 -15.33 9.06 8.75
C ASN A 247 -13.84 9.27 9.05
N TRP A 248 -13.04 9.62 8.05
CA TRP A 248 -11.60 9.78 8.25
C TRP A 248 -11.23 11.23 8.53
N LEU A 249 -11.79 12.17 7.76
CA LEU A 249 -11.50 13.59 7.92
C LEU A 249 -12.39 14.32 8.93
N GLU A 250 -13.50 13.72 9.37
CA GLU A 250 -14.50 14.42 10.20
C GLU A 250 -14.95 15.74 9.54
N ASN A 251 -15.04 15.75 8.20
CA ASN A 251 -15.37 16.91 7.37
C ASN A 251 -14.37 18.07 7.46
N ARG A 252 -13.11 17.82 7.83
CA ARG A 252 -12.03 18.83 7.77
C ARG A 252 -11.53 19.01 6.34
N GLY A 253 -11.32 20.28 5.96
CA GLY A 253 -11.07 20.66 4.57
C GLY A 253 -12.34 20.63 3.71
N ARG A 254 -12.23 21.00 2.43
CA ARG A 254 -13.35 20.97 1.49
C ARG A 254 -13.64 19.54 1.02
N TYR A 255 -12.60 18.75 0.77
CA TYR A 255 -12.66 17.33 0.43
C TYR A 255 -11.29 16.66 0.59
N PRO A 256 -11.22 15.32 0.71
CA PRO A 256 -9.96 14.57 0.77
C PRO A 256 -8.99 14.82 -0.38
N SER A 257 -7.68 14.84 -0.08
CA SER A 257 -6.64 14.79 -1.10
C SER A 257 -6.56 13.43 -1.79
N THR A 258 -5.94 13.41 -2.98
CA THR A 258 -5.61 12.16 -3.68
C THR A 258 -4.78 11.21 -2.81
N GLY A 259 -3.85 11.74 -2.02
CA GLY A 259 -2.99 10.94 -1.14
C GLY A 259 -3.78 10.18 -0.09
N LEU A 260 -4.67 10.88 0.63
CA LEU A 260 -5.51 10.23 1.64
C LEU A 260 -6.49 9.25 0.98
N LEU A 261 -7.11 9.60 -0.14
CA LEU A 261 -8.01 8.69 -0.86
C LEU A 261 -7.32 7.39 -1.25
N THR A 262 -6.12 7.47 -1.83
CA THR A 262 -5.35 6.28 -2.20
C THR A 262 -4.93 5.46 -0.98
N LEU A 263 -4.57 6.11 0.13
CA LEU A 263 -4.22 5.41 1.37
C LEU A 263 -5.43 4.63 1.92
N VAL A 264 -6.58 5.27 2.09
CA VAL A 264 -7.78 4.59 2.60
C VAL A 264 -8.26 3.52 1.62
N PHE A 265 -8.14 3.77 0.31
CA PHE A 265 -8.41 2.76 -0.71
C PHE A 265 -7.54 1.51 -0.51
N ALA A 266 -6.23 1.69 -0.30
CA ALA A 266 -5.32 0.57 -0.04
C ALA A 266 -5.69 -0.19 1.24
N ILE A 267 -6.07 0.51 2.31
CA ILE A 267 -6.55 -0.11 3.56
C ILE A 267 -7.79 -0.99 3.30
N HIS A 268 -8.66 -0.62 2.36
CA HIS A 268 -9.79 -1.44 1.95
C HIS A 268 -9.46 -2.56 0.97
N ILE A 269 -8.30 -2.64 0.34
CA ILE A 269 -8.08 -3.71 -0.65
C ILE A 269 -6.81 -4.50 -0.41
N CYS A 270 -6.03 -4.17 0.61
CA CYS A 270 -4.76 -4.79 0.92
C CYS A 270 -4.79 -5.41 2.30
N ASP A 271 -3.78 -6.23 2.58
CA ASP A 271 -3.60 -6.95 3.83
C ASP A 271 -2.14 -6.85 4.31
N GLU A 272 -1.89 -7.36 5.51
CA GLU A 272 -0.55 -7.48 6.09
C GLU A 272 0.14 -8.76 5.59
N ASP A 273 1.44 -8.99 5.83
CA ASP A 273 2.14 -10.22 5.41
C ASP A 273 2.05 -11.32 6.48
N ASP A 274 2.16 -12.57 6.03
CA ASP A 274 2.41 -13.78 6.80
C ASP A 274 3.93 -14.10 6.84
N PRO A 275 4.57 -14.27 8.01
CA PRO A 275 5.93 -14.81 8.10
C PRO A 275 6.03 -16.32 7.80
N GLY A 276 4.92 -17.00 7.53
CA GLY A 276 4.79 -18.47 7.62
C GLY A 276 4.88 -19.29 6.34
N ASN A 277 5.31 -18.77 5.18
CA ASN A 277 5.50 -19.63 3.99
C ASN A 277 6.73 -19.31 3.12
N ALA A 278 7.80 -18.85 3.74
CA ALA A 278 9.15 -18.93 3.17
C ALA A 278 10.01 -19.87 4.03
N SER A 279 9.72 -21.17 3.98
CA SER A 279 10.71 -22.19 4.32
C SER A 279 11.83 -22.16 3.28
N TRP A 280 12.87 -21.37 3.56
CA TRP A 280 14.16 -21.48 2.86
C TRP A 280 15.34 -21.52 3.82
N LEU A 281 15.14 -22.09 5.02
CA LEU A 281 16.24 -22.41 5.95
C LEU A 281 16.10 -23.78 6.62
N ASP A 282 15.58 -24.77 5.90
CA ASP A 282 15.81 -26.18 6.24
C ASP A 282 16.75 -26.79 5.20
N GLU A 283 18.02 -26.39 5.26
CA GLU A 283 19.25 -27.15 4.93
C GLU A 283 20.41 -26.20 4.60
N VAL A 284 21.05 -25.66 5.64
CA VAL A 284 22.49 -25.36 5.56
C VAL A 284 23.15 -25.99 6.78
N LYS A 285 23.46 -27.29 6.65
CA LYS A 285 24.41 -27.95 7.54
C LYS A 285 25.81 -27.43 7.18
N ASP A 286 26.43 -26.77 8.16
CA ASP A 286 27.87 -26.62 8.42
C ASP A 286 28.82 -26.41 7.21
N ASN A 287 29.26 -25.16 6.99
CA ASN A 287 30.68 -24.76 6.78
C ASN A 287 30.81 -23.25 6.42
N VAL A 288 30.82 -22.37 7.44
CA VAL A 288 30.66 -20.89 7.36
C VAL A 288 31.97 -20.12 7.08
N HIS A 289 32.89 -20.60 6.23
CA HIS A 289 34.22 -19.96 6.10
C HIS A 289 34.66 -19.56 4.70
N LYS A 290 33.74 -19.49 3.74
CA LYS A 290 34.07 -19.07 2.36
C LYS A 290 33.09 -18.01 1.85
N ALA A 291 33.60 -16.87 1.42
CA ALA A 291 32.82 -15.80 0.78
C ALA A 291 33.13 -15.74 -0.72
N TYR A 292 32.09 -15.64 -1.56
CA TYR A 292 32.23 -15.59 -3.02
C TYR A 292 31.96 -14.18 -3.56
N CYS A 293 32.91 -13.62 -4.30
CA CYS A 293 32.80 -12.32 -4.93
C CYS A 293 32.24 -12.45 -6.35
N ASN A 294 31.01 -11.98 -6.56
CA ASN A 294 30.34 -12.07 -7.86
C ASN A 294 30.97 -11.19 -8.96
N LEU A 295 31.57 -10.07 -8.59
CA LEU A 295 32.26 -9.17 -9.54
C LEU A 295 33.60 -9.75 -10.02
N CYS A 296 34.32 -10.45 -9.15
CA CYS A 296 35.69 -10.91 -9.41
C CYS A 296 35.80 -12.42 -9.59
N LYS A 297 34.67 -13.14 -9.51
CA LYS A 297 34.52 -14.60 -9.73
C LYS A 297 35.53 -15.45 -8.94
N LYS A 298 35.84 -15.04 -7.70
CA LYS A 298 36.76 -15.74 -6.80
C LYS A 298 36.13 -15.99 -5.44
N THR A 299 36.57 -17.08 -4.81
CA THR A 299 36.17 -17.50 -3.47
C THR A 299 37.31 -17.22 -2.48
N PHE A 300 36.99 -16.62 -1.34
CA PHE A 300 37.95 -16.24 -0.30
C PHE A 300 37.69 -17.05 0.98
N ASP A 301 38.76 -17.61 1.56
CA ASP A 301 38.69 -18.24 2.89
C ASP A 301 38.86 -17.16 3.96
N VAL A 302 37.80 -16.90 4.73
CA VAL A 302 37.75 -15.80 5.69
C VAL A 302 38.29 -16.19 7.07
N ARG A 303 38.81 -17.41 7.26
CA ARG A 303 39.32 -17.89 8.55
C ARG A 303 40.41 -17.03 9.18
N ASN A 304 41.25 -16.35 8.38
CA ASN A 304 42.45 -15.64 8.86
C ASN A 304 42.49 -14.15 8.47
N MET A 305 41.40 -13.55 8.02
CA MET A 305 41.38 -12.14 7.61
C MET A 305 40.84 -11.24 8.74
N GLY A 306 41.73 -10.57 9.46
CA GLY A 306 41.35 -9.50 10.39
C GLY A 306 40.82 -8.26 9.65
N ILE A 307 39.97 -7.47 10.32
CA ILE A 307 39.29 -6.25 9.82
C ILE A 307 40.25 -5.28 9.09
N ALA A 308 41.54 -5.27 9.45
CA ALA A 308 42.57 -4.43 8.81
C ALA A 308 42.89 -4.83 7.35
N ALA A 309 42.85 -6.12 7.00
CA ALA A 309 43.16 -6.62 5.65
C ALA A 309 42.02 -6.36 4.65
N VAL A 310 40.77 -6.33 5.14
CA VAL A 310 39.59 -5.95 4.36
C VAL A 310 39.60 -4.44 4.06
N LYS A 311 40.03 -3.62 5.02
CA LYS A 311 40.17 -2.16 4.83
C LYS A 311 41.33 -1.77 3.89
N SER A 312 42.42 -2.54 3.83
CA SER A 312 43.57 -2.22 2.97
C SER A 312 43.37 -2.52 1.48
N GLN A 313 42.32 -3.25 1.10
CA GLN A 313 42.00 -3.55 -0.31
C GLN A 313 40.87 -2.69 -0.90
N LEU A 314 40.16 -1.93 -0.05
CA LEU A 314 39.24 -0.88 -0.48
C LEU A 314 40.02 0.44 -0.61
N LYS A 315 40.77 0.60 -1.71
CA LYS A 315 41.25 1.93 -2.11
C LYS A 315 40.06 2.79 -2.51
N VAL A 316 39.47 3.48 -1.53
CA VAL A 316 38.66 4.67 -1.76
C VAL A 316 39.52 5.88 -1.38
N SER A 317 40.54 6.11 -2.20
CA SER A 317 41.35 7.32 -2.15
C SER A 317 41.51 7.82 -3.58
N GLU A 318 40.48 8.49 -4.09
CA GLU A 318 40.52 9.41 -5.22
C GLU A 318 39.12 10.02 -5.43
N PHE A 319 38.71 10.85 -4.47
CA PHE A 319 37.83 11.96 -4.81
C PHE A 319 38.70 13.22 -4.76
N THR A 320 39.07 13.65 -5.96
CA THR A 320 39.63 14.95 -6.27
C THR A 320 38.74 16.04 -5.67
N GLU A 321 39.30 16.82 -4.73
CA GLU A 321 38.74 18.11 -4.36
C GLU A 321 38.84 19.04 -5.58
N LEU A 322 37.69 19.45 -6.13
CA LEU A 322 37.61 20.63 -6.99
C LEU A 322 37.31 21.86 -6.11
N PRO A 323 38.02 22.99 -6.31
CA PRO A 323 37.89 24.15 -5.45
C PRO A 323 36.69 24.99 -5.88
N PHE A 324 35.72 25.18 -4.98
CA PHE A 324 34.78 26.30 -5.05
C PHE A 324 34.90 27.15 -3.80
N THR A 325 35.68 28.23 -3.88
CA THR A 325 35.62 29.33 -2.93
C THR A 325 34.71 30.44 -3.47
N PRO A 326 33.57 30.76 -2.82
CA PRO A 326 33.00 32.09 -2.94
C PRO A 326 33.84 33.03 -2.07
N LYS A 327 34.44 34.06 -2.67
CA LYS A 327 35.16 35.13 -1.94
C LYS A 327 34.18 35.91 -1.05
N LEU A 328 33.91 35.42 0.15
CA LEU A 328 33.25 36.17 1.22
C LEU A 328 34.18 37.29 1.70
N LYS A 329 33.89 38.54 1.30
CA LYS A 329 34.71 39.73 1.58
C LYS A 329 34.70 40.18 3.06
N HIS A 330 33.88 39.59 3.92
CA HIS A 330 33.79 39.96 5.35
C HIS A 330 34.41 38.90 6.29
N LYS A 331 35.47 39.28 7.00
CA LYS A 331 36.21 38.44 7.99
C LYS A 331 35.29 37.83 9.06
N ALA A 332 34.25 38.56 9.48
CA ALA A 332 33.26 38.07 10.45
C ALA A 332 32.35 36.97 9.88
N ALA A 333 31.95 37.08 8.62
CA ALA A 333 31.11 36.08 7.94
C ALA A 333 31.87 34.77 7.72
N ARG A 334 33.17 34.85 7.39
CA ARG A 334 34.04 33.67 7.26
C ARG A 334 34.19 32.92 8.59
N LYS A 335 34.32 33.65 9.70
CA LYS A 335 34.38 33.04 11.05
C LYS A 335 33.07 32.34 11.41
N ARG A 336 31.91 32.95 11.12
CA ARG A 336 30.60 32.33 11.36
C ARG A 336 30.37 31.10 10.49
N TYR A 337 30.78 31.15 9.23
CA TYR A 337 30.67 30.01 8.31
C TYR A 337 31.56 28.83 8.74
N HIS A 338 32.80 29.09 9.15
CA HIS A 338 33.65 28.04 9.69
C HIS A 338 33.12 27.48 11.02
N GLN A 339 32.59 28.33 11.91
CA GLN A 339 31.94 27.86 13.14
C GLN A 339 30.73 26.97 12.84
N TYR A 340 29.87 27.37 11.90
CA TYR A 340 28.73 26.58 11.45
C TYR A 340 29.16 25.21 10.88
N LEU A 341 30.24 25.15 10.11
CA LEU A 341 30.76 23.88 9.58
C LEU A 341 31.31 22.97 10.67
N GLU A 342 31.98 23.52 11.68
CA GLU A 342 32.46 22.76 12.84
C GLU A 342 31.31 22.29 13.72
N ASP A 343 30.30 23.12 13.95
CA ASP A 343 29.09 22.76 14.70
C ASP A 343 28.30 21.65 13.95
N LYS A 344 28.22 21.73 12.62
CA LYS A 344 27.58 20.70 11.77
C LYS A 344 28.37 19.39 11.77
N LYS A 345 29.70 19.44 11.71
CA LYS A 345 30.57 18.26 11.89
C LYS A 345 30.38 17.63 13.26
N LYS A 346 30.31 18.44 14.31
CA LYS A 346 30.11 17.97 15.68
C LYS A 346 28.73 17.33 15.85
N ALA A 347 27.67 17.95 15.32
CA ALA A 347 26.32 17.37 15.30
C ALA A 347 26.24 16.05 14.51
N GLN A 348 26.94 15.94 13.38
CA GLN A 348 27.05 14.68 12.63
C GLN A 348 27.84 13.60 13.38
N LEU A 349 28.90 14.00 14.08
CA LEU A 349 29.71 13.08 14.90
C LEU A 349 28.93 12.60 16.13
N ASP A 350 28.11 13.47 16.71
CA ASP A 350 27.25 13.16 17.85
C ASP A 350 26.04 12.31 17.43
N ASP A 351 25.45 12.51 16.24
CA ASP A 351 24.42 11.61 15.66
C ASP A 351 25.01 10.23 15.29
N GLN A 352 26.25 10.18 14.78
CA GLN A 352 26.96 8.92 14.53
C GLN A 352 27.34 8.19 15.83
N LYS A 353 27.62 8.91 16.92
CA LYS A 353 27.88 8.31 18.25
C LYS A 353 26.61 7.89 18.97
N ALA A 354 25.47 8.52 18.69
CA ALA A 354 24.18 8.18 19.28
C ALA A 354 23.50 6.96 18.62
N LYS A 355 23.86 6.62 17.37
CA LYS A 355 23.36 5.41 16.69
C LYS A 355 24.27 4.21 17.00
N LYS A 356 23.85 3.39 17.95
CA LYS A 356 24.38 2.03 18.11
C LYS A 356 24.26 1.29 16.76
N PRO A 357 25.31 0.64 16.24
CA PRO A 357 25.17 -0.18 15.05
C PRO A 357 24.16 -1.29 15.32
N LYS A 358 23.04 -1.27 14.60
CA LYS A 358 22.08 -2.37 14.62
C LYS A 358 22.79 -3.61 14.07
N THR A 359 22.57 -4.74 14.73
CA THR A 359 23.09 -6.01 14.26
C THR A 359 22.40 -6.39 12.94
N LEU A 360 23.05 -7.14 12.06
CA LEU A 360 22.44 -7.67 10.83
C LEU A 360 21.10 -8.39 11.12
N GLN A 361 20.98 -9.00 12.30
CA GLN A 361 19.78 -9.70 12.75
C GLN A 361 18.67 -8.74 13.20
N GLU A 362 19.01 -7.58 13.74
CA GLU A 362 18.07 -6.48 14.00
C GLU A 362 17.64 -5.79 12.70
N ASP A 363 18.55 -5.61 11.75
CA ASP A 363 18.24 -5.08 10.42
C ASP A 363 17.34 -6.05 9.64
N ILE A 364 17.60 -7.36 9.69
CA ILE A 364 16.72 -8.38 9.10
C ILE A 364 15.36 -8.39 9.78
N LYS A 365 15.31 -8.36 11.12
CA LYS A 365 14.03 -8.29 11.85
C LYS A 365 13.26 -7.00 11.55
N GLU A 366 13.96 -5.89 11.34
CA GLU A 366 13.35 -4.63 10.95
C GLU A 366 12.85 -4.69 9.51
N VAL A 367 13.64 -5.18 8.55
CA VAL A 367 13.19 -5.42 7.17
C VAL A 367 12.00 -6.38 7.11
N GLU A 368 12.02 -7.45 7.90
CA GLU A 368 10.90 -8.40 8.04
C GLU A 368 9.69 -7.74 8.69
N LYS A 369 9.85 -6.93 9.74
CA LYS A 369 8.79 -6.13 10.36
C LYS A 369 8.20 -5.08 9.39
N ASN A 370 9.06 -4.50 8.56
CA ASN A 370 8.73 -3.47 7.57
C ASN A 370 8.07 -4.05 6.31
N ARG A 371 8.14 -5.37 6.11
CA ARG A 371 7.50 -6.07 4.98
C ARG A 371 6.02 -6.39 5.24
N LYS A 372 5.57 -6.20 6.47
CA LYS A 372 4.33 -6.79 6.97
C LYS A 372 3.10 -5.92 6.83
N LYS A 373 3.10 -4.71 6.29
CA LYS A 373 1.89 -3.86 6.29
C LYS A 373 1.62 -3.19 4.95
N VAL A 374 0.49 -2.50 4.83
CA VAL A 374 0.34 -1.48 3.78
C VAL A 374 1.47 -0.48 3.97
N ASN A 375 2.40 -0.46 3.03
CA ASN A 375 3.63 0.30 3.10
C ASN A 375 3.41 1.67 2.48
N VAL A 376 3.65 2.72 3.24
CA VAL A 376 3.37 4.10 2.82
C VAL A 376 4.68 4.88 2.70
N TYR A 377 4.93 5.45 1.53
CA TYR A 377 6.15 6.18 1.19
C TYR A 377 5.79 7.54 0.57
N GLY A 378 6.59 8.59 0.76
CA GLY A 378 6.37 9.84 0.03
C GLY A 378 5.22 10.71 0.54
N PHE A 379 4.83 10.55 1.81
CA PHE A 379 3.81 11.38 2.47
C PHE A 379 4.47 12.37 3.44
N GLY A 380 3.88 13.55 3.57
CA GLY A 380 4.38 14.60 4.47
C GLY A 380 5.50 15.46 3.87
N ALA A 381 6.07 16.31 4.71
CA ALA A 381 7.28 17.07 4.39
C ALA A 381 8.54 16.20 4.39
N ASN A 382 9.64 16.73 3.85
CA ASN A 382 10.99 16.22 4.10
C ASN A 382 11.49 16.58 5.51
N SER A 383 12.69 16.12 5.91
CA SER A 383 13.25 16.42 7.25
C SER A 383 13.45 17.91 7.55
N GLU A 384 13.52 18.75 6.51
CA GLU A 384 13.65 20.21 6.63
C GLU A 384 12.29 20.91 6.77
N GLY A 385 11.18 20.16 6.71
CA GLY A 385 9.81 20.71 6.74
C GLY A 385 9.33 21.21 5.38
N ASN A 386 10.10 20.97 4.31
CA ASN A 386 9.78 21.39 2.96
C ASN A 386 8.77 20.44 2.30
N TRP A 387 7.75 21.04 1.71
CA TRP A 387 6.72 20.37 0.93
C TRP A 387 7.01 20.63 -0.54
N HIS A 388 7.49 19.63 -1.26
CA HIS A 388 7.75 19.72 -2.69
C HIS A 388 7.64 18.33 -3.32
N HIS A 389 7.50 18.27 -4.64
CA HIS A 389 7.50 16.99 -5.34
C HIS A 389 8.93 16.44 -5.52
N TYR A 390 9.11 15.12 -5.45
CA TYR A 390 10.43 14.50 -5.63
C TYR A 390 11.00 14.66 -7.04
N TRP A 391 10.20 15.07 -8.03
CA TRP A 391 10.66 15.30 -9.41
C TRP A 391 10.77 16.78 -9.77
N GLU A 392 10.44 17.68 -8.84
CA GLU A 392 10.53 19.12 -9.04
C GLU A 392 11.74 19.68 -8.29
N ASN A 393 12.36 20.71 -8.86
CA ASN A 393 13.49 21.45 -8.27
C ASN A 393 13.01 22.67 -7.47
N ILE A 394 11.71 22.81 -7.26
CA ILE A 394 11.10 23.97 -6.60
C ILE A 394 10.77 23.60 -5.16
N GLU A 395 11.22 24.40 -4.20
CA GLU A 395 10.76 24.36 -2.81
C GLU A 395 9.34 24.95 -2.74
N GLY A 396 8.32 24.16 -3.10
CA GLY A 396 6.97 24.69 -3.38
C GLY A 396 5.84 24.05 -2.57
N GLY A 397 5.44 24.69 -1.46
CA GLY A 397 4.28 24.32 -0.63
C GLY A 397 2.91 24.79 -1.17
N ALA A 398 2.74 24.84 -2.50
CA ALA A 398 1.56 25.41 -3.16
C ALA A 398 0.23 24.76 -2.69
N PHE A 399 0.28 23.48 -2.30
CA PHE A 399 -0.88 22.72 -1.84
C PHE A 399 -1.42 23.16 -0.46
N ARG A 400 -0.60 23.73 0.42
CA ARG A 400 -1.07 24.23 1.74
C ARG A 400 -1.77 25.59 1.64
N GLN A 401 -1.55 26.34 0.55
CA GLN A 401 -2.04 27.72 0.41
C GLN A 401 -3.49 27.81 -0.08
N THR A 402 -4.02 26.76 -0.70
CA THR A 402 -5.37 26.80 -1.31
C THR A 402 -6.49 26.57 -0.29
N GLY A 403 -6.19 25.97 0.87
CA GLY A 403 -7.18 25.61 1.89
C GLY A 403 -8.20 24.55 1.47
N VAL A 404 -8.00 23.89 0.31
CA VAL A 404 -8.91 22.85 -0.21
C VAL A 404 -8.83 21.58 0.65
N HIS A 405 -7.64 21.23 1.11
CA HIS A 405 -7.37 20.04 1.94
C HIS A 405 -6.77 20.46 3.28
N ASP A 406 -7.10 19.75 4.35
CA ASP A 406 -6.42 19.89 5.64
C ASP A 406 -5.21 18.95 5.68
N ALA A 407 -4.12 19.38 5.05
CA ALA A 407 -2.92 18.54 4.87
C ALA A 407 -2.28 18.11 6.20
N ASP A 408 -2.38 18.93 7.25
CA ASP A 408 -1.84 18.61 8.56
C ASP A 408 -2.67 17.51 9.23
N TYR A 409 -4.01 17.60 9.12
CA TYR A 409 -4.90 16.56 9.61
C TYR A 409 -4.75 15.24 8.85
N GLU A 410 -4.65 15.29 7.52
CA GLU A 410 -4.38 14.10 6.69
C GLU A 410 -3.06 13.43 7.04
N TYR A 411 -2.00 14.21 7.25
CA TYR A 411 -0.72 13.69 7.70
C TYR A 411 -0.84 13.06 9.10
N ASN A 412 -1.64 13.66 9.99
CA ASN A 412 -1.88 13.12 11.31
C ASN A 412 -2.61 11.78 11.28
N ILE A 413 -3.62 11.61 10.43
CA ILE A 413 -4.29 10.32 10.19
C ILE A 413 -3.27 9.25 9.78
N THR A 414 -2.37 9.59 8.87
CA THR A 414 -1.31 8.68 8.40
C THR A 414 -0.39 8.26 9.56
N ARG A 415 0.02 9.20 10.42
CA ARG A 415 0.82 8.88 11.61
C ARG A 415 0.06 8.01 12.60
N THR A 416 -1.20 8.35 12.92
CA THR A 416 -2.04 7.57 13.83
C THR A 416 -2.17 6.13 13.34
N LEU A 417 -2.45 5.92 12.04
CA LEU A 417 -2.51 4.59 11.43
C LEU A 417 -1.21 3.80 11.59
N ALA A 418 -0.06 4.47 11.49
CA ALA A 418 1.24 3.82 11.72
C ALA A 418 1.46 3.48 13.20
N ASP A 419 1.10 4.39 14.11
CA ASP A 419 1.25 4.23 15.55
C ASP A 419 0.40 3.06 16.09
N ILE A 420 -0.83 2.90 15.58
CA ILE A 420 -1.69 1.74 15.91
C ILE A 420 -1.36 0.49 15.09
N GLY A 421 -0.34 0.56 14.24
CA GLY A 421 0.15 -0.58 13.47
C GLY A 421 -0.75 -1.05 12.34
N LYS A 422 -1.62 -0.21 11.78
CA LYS A 422 -2.43 -0.55 10.59
C LYS A 422 -1.68 -0.38 9.27
N ILE A 423 -0.67 0.48 9.27
CA ILE A 423 0.23 0.68 8.14
C ILE A 423 1.68 0.68 8.63
N TYR A 424 2.62 0.60 7.70
CA TYR A 424 4.01 0.94 7.97
C TYR A 424 4.37 2.20 7.20
N PHE A 425 4.86 3.23 7.91
CA PHE A 425 5.11 4.54 7.33
C PHE A 425 6.61 4.84 7.21
N PHE A 426 7.10 4.87 5.96
CA PHE A 426 8.46 5.24 5.61
C PHE A 426 8.57 6.75 5.48
N LYS A 427 9.24 7.37 6.45
CA LYS A 427 9.34 8.84 6.56
C LYS A 427 10.25 9.48 5.49
N GLY A 428 11.12 8.70 4.85
CA GLY A 428 12.09 9.23 3.91
C GLY A 428 13.13 10.14 4.58
N SER A 429 13.78 10.96 3.77
CA SER A 429 14.82 11.92 4.17
C SER A 429 14.30 13.33 4.39
#